data_AF-A0A844EEQ8-F1
#
_entry.id   AF-A0A844EEQ8-F1
#
_cell.length_a   1.000
_cell.length_b   1.000
_cell.length_c   1.000
_cell.angle_alpha   90.00
_cell.angle_beta   90.00
_cell.angle_gamma   90.00
#
_symmetry.space_group_name_H-M   'P 1'
#
loop_
_entity.id
_entity.type
_entity.pdbx_description
1 polymer ?
#
loop_
_entity_poly.entity_id
_entity_poly.type
_entity_poly.pdbx_seq_one_letter_code
_entity_poly.pdbx_strand_id
1 'polypeptide(L)'
;SYEVFLSGPNMPELFAGYIPSTSIVTNKSMLYLALGIVGATVMPHDLFLGSSISQTRRVDRKNRKNVAKAIKFSTIDSNIQLSLAFIVNSLLLVLGAALFFGTNSSVGRFVDLFNALQNSHVVGAIASPILSMLFAVALLSSGQSSTITGTLSGQIIMEGFIHLRMPLWAQRLITRLLSVTPVLIFAIYYHGNEAKIENLLTASQVFLSIALPFAIIPLVLFTSNKELMGEFVNKPWVKYAAWVATTVLVVLNVYLILQTMGFF
;
A
#
# COMPACT_ATOMS: atom_id res chain seq x y z
N SER A 1 -14.73 10.63 0.52
CA SER A 1 -15.70 11.05 -0.52
C SER A 1 -16.36 12.37 -0.15
N TYR A 2 -16.90 12.50 1.07
CA TYR A 2 -17.52 13.73 1.57
C TYR A 2 -16.60 14.96 1.47
N GLU A 3 -15.36 14.86 1.98
CA GLU A 3 -14.37 15.96 1.92
C GLU A 3 -14.02 16.37 0.48
N VAL A 4 -13.86 15.40 -0.43
CA VAL A 4 -13.57 15.67 -1.85
C VAL A 4 -14.75 16.35 -2.55
N PHE A 5 -15.98 15.90 -2.28
CA PHE A 5 -17.17 16.54 -2.85
C PHE A 5 -17.26 18.01 -2.44
N LEU A 6 -16.94 18.31 -1.19
CA LEU A 6 -16.94 19.66 -0.66
C LEU A 6 -15.80 20.52 -1.22
N SER A 7 -14.63 19.95 -1.49
CA SER A 7 -13.50 20.69 -2.08
C SER A 7 -13.76 21.23 -3.50
N GLY A 8 -14.87 20.83 -4.15
CA GLY A 8 -15.28 21.35 -5.47
C GLY A 8 -14.24 21.15 -6.58
N PRO A 9 -13.67 19.94 -6.77
CA PRO A 9 -12.62 19.72 -7.75
C PRO A 9 -13.14 19.91 -9.17
N ASN A 10 -12.27 20.41 -10.06
CA ASN A 10 -12.55 20.48 -11.49
C ASN A 10 -12.68 19.04 -12.04
N MET A 11 -13.91 18.60 -12.25
CA MET A 11 -14.21 17.23 -12.72
C MET A 11 -13.58 16.91 -14.09
N PRO A 12 -13.62 17.80 -15.11
CA PRO A 12 -12.90 17.59 -16.36
C PRO A 12 -11.39 17.33 -16.19
N GLU A 13 -10.71 18.14 -15.38
CA GLU A 13 -9.27 17.97 -15.11
C GLU A 13 -8.98 16.68 -14.32
N LEU A 14 -9.86 16.33 -13.38
CA LEU A 14 -9.78 15.08 -12.63
C LEU A 14 -9.88 13.87 -13.57
N PHE A 15 -10.82 13.88 -14.52
CA PHE A 15 -10.95 12.80 -15.50
C PHE A 15 -9.77 12.76 -16.48
N ALA A 16 -9.24 13.92 -16.88
CA ALA A 16 -8.04 13.99 -17.69
C ALA A 16 -6.81 13.43 -16.95
N GLY A 17 -6.74 13.58 -15.63
CA GLY A 17 -5.65 13.06 -14.79
C GLY A 17 -5.58 11.53 -14.73
N TYR A 18 -6.65 10.80 -15.06
CA TYR A 18 -6.59 9.34 -15.19
C TYR A 18 -5.93 8.87 -16.49
N ILE A 19 -5.76 9.78 -17.47
CA ILE A 19 -5.11 9.46 -18.73
C ILE A 19 -3.58 9.47 -18.50
N PRO A 20 -2.86 8.39 -18.81
CA PRO A 20 -1.41 8.34 -18.65
C PRO A 20 -0.73 9.44 -19.47
N SER A 21 0.12 10.25 -18.84
CA SER A 21 0.92 11.27 -19.52
C SER A 21 2.41 10.89 -19.55
N THR A 22 3.09 11.25 -20.64
CA THR A 22 4.53 11.03 -20.79
C THR A 22 5.36 11.83 -19.78
N SER A 23 4.80 12.94 -19.28
CA SER A 23 5.40 13.79 -18.25
C SER A 23 5.76 13.04 -16.96
N ILE A 24 5.02 11.97 -16.62
CA ILE A 24 5.29 11.14 -15.43
C ILE A 24 6.65 10.45 -15.54
N VAL A 25 7.05 10.03 -16.75
CA VAL A 25 8.31 9.32 -16.99
C VAL A 25 9.47 10.30 -17.19
N THR A 26 9.19 11.48 -17.75
CA THR A 26 10.23 12.49 -18.03
C THR A 26 10.65 13.26 -16.78
N ASN A 27 9.73 13.51 -15.84
CA ASN A 27 10.02 14.28 -14.63
C ASN A 27 10.41 13.36 -13.47
N LYS A 28 11.65 13.47 -12.97
CA LYS A 28 12.19 12.63 -11.88
C LYS A 28 11.33 12.66 -10.62
N SER A 29 10.78 13.81 -10.23
CA SER A 29 9.97 13.94 -9.02
C SER A 29 8.59 13.30 -9.17
N MET A 30 7.96 13.47 -10.33
CA MET A 30 6.68 12.80 -10.64
C MET A 30 6.84 11.30 -10.76
N LEU A 31 7.94 10.87 -11.40
CA LEU A 31 8.31 9.47 -11.46
C LEU A 31 8.45 8.93 -10.04
N TYR A 32 9.28 9.54 -9.19
CA TYR A 32 9.48 9.11 -7.81
C TYR A 32 8.17 8.97 -7.01
N LEU A 33 7.26 9.95 -7.11
CA LEU A 33 5.94 9.87 -6.48
C LEU A 33 5.08 8.73 -7.04
N ALA A 34 5.02 8.58 -8.36
CA ALA A 34 4.29 7.50 -9.01
C ALA A 34 4.85 6.12 -8.60
N LEU A 35 6.18 6.00 -8.51
CA LEU A 35 6.86 4.81 -8.02
C LEU A 35 6.54 4.50 -6.56
N GLY A 36 6.53 5.53 -5.71
CA GLY A 36 6.12 5.40 -4.31
C GLY A 36 4.68 4.89 -4.17
N ILE A 37 3.74 5.42 -4.97
CA ILE A 37 2.34 4.96 -4.98
C ILE A 37 2.25 3.49 -5.42
N VAL A 38 2.96 3.11 -6.49
CA VAL A 38 2.97 1.72 -6.98
C VAL A 38 3.58 0.77 -5.96
N GLY A 39 4.69 1.14 -5.31
CA GLY A 39 5.33 0.33 -4.26
C GLY A 39 4.46 0.20 -3.01
N ALA A 40 3.80 1.27 -2.59
CA ALA A 40 2.90 1.27 -1.44
C ALA A 40 1.62 0.45 -1.67
N THR A 41 1.16 0.32 -2.91
CA THR A 41 -0.06 -0.43 -3.24
C THR A 41 0.18 -1.93 -3.39
N VAL A 42 1.39 -2.36 -3.76
CA VAL A 42 1.74 -3.77 -3.90
C VAL A 42 2.57 -4.20 -2.71
N MET A 43 1.90 -4.52 -1.60
CA MET A 43 2.57 -4.92 -0.36
C MET A 43 2.85 -6.45 -0.35
N PRO A 44 4.10 -6.89 -0.08
CA PRO A 44 4.45 -8.31 -0.11
C PRO A 44 3.66 -9.16 0.88
N HIS A 45 3.40 -8.62 2.07
CA HIS A 45 2.65 -9.32 3.12
C HIS A 45 1.19 -9.57 2.73
N ASP A 46 0.57 -8.67 1.96
CA ASP A 46 -0.80 -8.84 1.47
C ASP A 46 -0.91 -9.98 0.46
N LEU A 47 0.15 -10.26 -0.31
CA LEU A 47 0.20 -11.43 -1.20
C LEU A 47 0.13 -12.74 -0.40
N PHE A 48 0.91 -12.83 0.67
CA PHE A 48 0.87 -13.99 1.58
C PHE A 48 -0.46 -14.09 2.29
N LEU A 49 -0.98 -12.98 2.82
CA LEU A 49 -2.26 -12.95 3.52
C LEU A 49 -3.42 -13.36 2.62
N GLY A 50 -3.53 -12.76 1.43
CA GLY A 50 -4.57 -13.09 0.46
C GLY A 50 -4.52 -14.56 0.04
N SER A 51 -3.32 -15.11 -0.14
CA SER A 51 -3.15 -16.53 -0.46
C SER A 51 -3.63 -17.47 0.66
N SER A 52 -3.53 -17.06 1.92
CA SER A 52 -4.01 -17.84 3.07
C SER A 52 -5.50 -17.66 3.32
N ILE A 53 -5.99 -16.41 3.28
CA ILE A 53 -7.42 -16.10 3.48
C ILE A 53 -8.27 -16.79 2.41
N SER A 54 -7.80 -16.86 1.16
CA SER A 54 -8.52 -17.58 0.09
C SER A 54 -8.74 -19.06 0.41
N GLN A 55 -7.91 -19.67 1.26
CA GLN A 55 -8.01 -21.07 1.68
C GLN A 55 -8.95 -21.31 2.85
N THR A 56 -9.43 -20.25 3.52
CA THR A 56 -10.40 -20.38 4.64
C THR A 56 -11.77 -20.88 4.17
N ARG A 57 -12.09 -20.70 2.89
CA ARG A 57 -13.32 -21.21 2.27
C ARG A 57 -13.20 -22.73 2.08
N ARG A 58 -14.16 -23.49 2.60
CA ARG A 58 -14.24 -24.95 2.36
C ARG A 58 -14.55 -25.21 0.89
N VAL A 59 -13.58 -25.73 0.16
CA VAL A 59 -13.70 -26.10 -1.25
C VAL A 59 -13.32 -27.56 -1.41
N ASP A 60 -14.18 -28.34 -2.05
CA ASP A 60 -13.83 -29.69 -2.49
C ASP A 60 -12.82 -29.62 -3.63
N ARG A 61 -11.55 -29.91 -3.31
CA ARG A 61 -10.43 -29.88 -4.25
C ARG A 61 -10.48 -31.00 -5.29
N LYS A 62 -11.28 -32.04 -5.08
CA LYS A 62 -11.46 -33.14 -6.05
C LYS A 62 -12.41 -32.75 -7.17
N ASN A 63 -13.35 -31.84 -6.91
CA ASN A 63 -14.30 -31.38 -7.90
C ASN A 63 -13.81 -30.10 -8.61
N ARG A 64 -13.36 -30.26 -9.85
CA ARG A 64 -12.87 -29.17 -10.71
C ARG A 64 -13.84 -27.99 -10.82
N LYS A 65 -15.15 -28.24 -10.93
CA LYS A 65 -16.15 -27.16 -11.06
C LYS A 65 -16.22 -26.32 -9.79
N ASN A 66 -16.06 -26.95 -8.62
CA ASN A 66 -16.06 -26.25 -7.34
C ASN A 66 -14.81 -25.39 -7.17
N VAL A 67 -13.63 -25.90 -7.57
CA VAL A 67 -12.38 -25.13 -7.57
C VAL A 67 -12.49 -23.92 -8.52
N ALA A 68 -12.97 -24.12 -9.75
CA ALA A 68 -13.17 -23.03 -10.70
C ALA A 68 -14.13 -21.94 -10.17
N LYS A 69 -15.22 -22.36 -9.51
CA LYS A 69 -16.19 -21.46 -8.88
C LYS A 69 -15.57 -20.69 -7.71
N ALA A 70 -14.75 -21.36 -6.89
CA ALA A 70 -14.04 -20.73 -5.79
C ALA A 70 -13.03 -19.69 -6.28
N ILE A 71 -12.25 -20.01 -7.32
CA ILE A 71 -11.34 -19.05 -7.97
C ILE A 71 -12.13 -17.85 -8.48
N LYS A 72 -13.23 -18.07 -9.22
CA LYS A 72 -14.07 -16.97 -9.73
C LYS A 72 -14.58 -16.06 -8.61
N PHE A 73 -15.09 -16.61 -7.51
CA PHE A 73 -15.56 -15.80 -6.39
C PHE A 73 -14.43 -15.07 -5.68
N SER A 74 -13.28 -15.72 -5.46
CA SER A 74 -12.11 -15.08 -4.88
C SER A 74 -11.62 -13.93 -5.75
N THR A 75 -11.61 -14.09 -7.07
CA THR A 75 -11.22 -13.02 -8.01
C THR A 75 -12.20 -11.85 -7.97
N ILE A 76 -13.52 -12.11 -7.91
CA ILE A 76 -14.53 -11.04 -7.82
C ILE A 76 -14.38 -10.28 -6.50
N ASP A 77 -14.23 -11.00 -5.39
CA ASP A 77 -14.03 -10.41 -4.06
C ASP A 77 -12.78 -9.53 -4.01
N SER A 78 -11.63 -10.04 -4.47
CA SER A 78 -10.38 -9.27 -4.57
C SER A 78 -10.51 -8.06 -5.50
N ASN A 79 -11.19 -8.18 -6.64
CA ASN A 79 -11.39 -7.05 -7.55
C ASN A 79 -12.26 -5.95 -6.93
N ILE A 80 -13.30 -6.31 -6.18
CA ILE A 80 -14.15 -5.34 -5.47
C ILE A 80 -13.32 -4.60 -4.42
N GLN A 81 -12.53 -5.34 -3.63
CA GLN A 81 -11.68 -4.77 -2.57
C GLN A 81 -10.61 -3.83 -3.16
N LEU A 82 -9.91 -4.27 -4.20
CA LEU A 82 -8.88 -3.45 -4.88
C LEU A 82 -9.49 -2.23 -5.57
N SER A 83 -10.69 -2.34 -6.13
CA SER A 83 -11.40 -1.20 -6.73
C SER A 83 -11.81 -0.17 -5.68
N LEU A 84 -12.27 -0.62 -4.51
CA LEU A 84 -12.57 0.26 -3.39
C LEU A 84 -11.30 0.97 -2.89
N ALA A 85 -10.19 0.24 -2.75
CA ALA A 85 -8.90 0.81 -2.36
C ALA A 85 -8.39 1.84 -3.39
N PHE A 86 -8.55 1.55 -4.68
CA PHE A 86 -8.25 2.49 -5.76
C PHE A 86 -9.08 3.78 -5.65
N ILE A 87 -10.38 3.68 -5.40
CA ILE A 87 -11.25 4.86 -5.20
C ILE A 87 -10.77 5.68 -3.99
N VAL A 88 -10.45 5.03 -2.87
CA VAL A 88 -9.96 5.72 -1.67
C VAL A 88 -8.63 6.43 -1.94
N ASN A 89 -7.67 5.76 -2.57
CA ASN A 89 -6.37 6.34 -2.91
C ASN A 89 -6.50 7.52 -3.88
N SER A 90 -7.40 7.41 -4.85
CA SER A 90 -7.72 8.52 -5.76
C SER A 90 -8.33 9.70 -5.01
N LEU A 91 -9.29 9.46 -4.11
CA LEU A 91 -9.89 10.51 -3.29
C LEU A 91 -8.86 11.22 -2.40
N LEU A 92 -7.90 10.49 -1.82
CA LEU A 92 -6.81 11.09 -1.03
C LEU A 92 -5.91 11.97 -1.89
N LEU A 93 -5.57 11.53 -3.10
CA LEU A 93 -4.74 12.30 -4.02
C LEU A 93 -5.47 13.58 -4.49
N VAL A 94 -6.76 13.46 -4.84
CA VAL A 94 -7.60 14.62 -5.22
C VAL A 94 -7.75 15.60 -4.07
N LEU A 95 -7.98 15.11 -2.84
CA LEU A 95 -8.07 15.96 -1.66
C LEU A 95 -6.76 16.71 -1.41
N GLY A 96 -5.62 16.01 -1.46
CA GLY A 96 -4.31 16.64 -1.30
C GLY A 96 -4.03 17.69 -2.37
N ALA A 97 -4.39 17.40 -3.62
CA ALA A 97 -4.28 18.36 -4.72
C ALA A 97 -5.19 19.59 -4.49
N ALA A 98 -6.48 19.39 -4.19
CA ALA A 98 -7.43 20.48 -4.01
C ALA A 98 -7.06 21.42 -2.84
N LEU A 99 -6.46 20.88 -1.77
CA LEU A 99 -6.13 21.64 -0.57
C LEU A 99 -4.76 22.32 -0.61
N PHE A 100 -3.77 21.73 -1.29
CA PHE A 100 -2.37 22.18 -1.20
C PHE A 100 -1.73 22.56 -2.54
N PHE A 101 -2.30 22.16 -3.66
CA PHE A 101 -1.72 22.45 -4.97
C PHE A 101 -1.71 23.97 -5.23
N GLY A 102 -0.53 24.54 -5.47
CA GLY A 102 -0.33 25.98 -5.65
C GLY A 102 -0.12 26.79 -4.36
N THR A 103 -0.09 26.15 -3.19
CA THR A 103 0.31 26.81 -1.93
C THR A 103 1.82 26.64 -1.70
N ASN A 104 2.52 27.68 -1.23
CA ASN A 104 3.98 27.66 -0.95
C ASN A 104 4.36 26.85 0.31
N SER A 105 3.48 25.96 0.74
CA SER A 105 3.57 25.25 2.00
C SER A 105 4.32 23.94 1.74
N SER A 106 5.50 23.76 2.36
CA SER A 106 6.28 22.49 2.37
C SER A 106 5.59 21.39 3.21
N VAL A 107 4.29 21.27 3.04
CA VAL A 107 3.33 20.83 4.05
C VAL A 107 2.63 19.60 3.48
N GLY A 108 3.26 18.45 3.72
CA GLY A 108 2.86 17.14 3.22
C GLY A 108 2.52 16.14 4.33
N ARG A 109 2.38 16.59 5.59
CA ARG A 109 2.18 15.69 6.74
C ARG A 109 0.70 15.55 7.07
N PHE A 110 0.32 14.42 7.66
CA PHE A 110 -1.06 14.15 8.12
C PHE A 110 -1.60 15.20 9.10
N VAL A 111 -0.71 15.76 9.94
CA VAL A 111 -1.04 16.85 10.87
C VAL A 111 -1.40 18.12 10.12
N ASP A 112 -0.73 18.35 8.98
CA ASP A 112 -1.01 19.50 8.15
C ASP A 112 -2.35 19.39 7.43
N LEU A 113 -2.70 18.19 6.96
CA LEU A 113 -4.05 17.89 6.45
C LEU A 113 -5.11 18.16 7.52
N PHE A 114 -4.89 17.68 8.75
CA PHE A 114 -5.82 17.91 9.86
C PHE A 114 -5.99 19.41 10.16
N ASN A 115 -4.88 20.16 10.23
CA ASN A 115 -4.89 21.59 10.50
C ASN A 115 -5.48 22.39 9.33
N ALA A 116 -5.19 22.01 8.09
CA ALA A 116 -5.74 22.60 6.89
C ALA A 116 -7.27 22.46 6.88
N LEU A 117 -7.79 21.27 7.20
CA LEU A 117 -9.23 21.00 7.30
C LEU A 117 -9.95 21.84 8.37
N GLN A 118 -9.22 22.35 9.38
CA GLN A 118 -9.74 23.29 10.37
C GLN A 118 -9.62 24.77 9.95
N ASN A 119 -8.76 25.08 8.99
CA ASN A 119 -8.47 26.46 8.62
C ASN A 119 -9.40 26.98 7.51
N SER A 120 -10.23 27.97 7.86
CA SER A 120 -11.16 28.63 6.95
C SER A 120 -10.48 29.37 5.79
N HIS A 121 -9.18 29.68 5.90
CA HIS A 121 -8.42 30.26 4.79
C HIS A 121 -8.00 29.23 3.73
N VAL A 122 -7.97 27.94 4.06
CA VAL A 122 -7.53 26.86 3.14
C VAL A 122 -8.73 26.14 2.51
N VAL A 123 -9.79 25.88 3.29
CA VAL A 123 -10.98 25.11 2.82
C VAL A 123 -12.22 26.00 2.68
N GLY A 124 -12.07 27.32 2.86
CA GLY A 124 -13.17 28.28 2.73
C GLY A 124 -14.30 28.03 3.75
N ALA A 125 -15.55 28.24 3.32
CA ALA A 125 -16.76 28.10 4.14
C ALA A 125 -17.04 26.67 4.65
N ILE A 126 -16.21 25.71 4.27
CA ILE A 126 -16.39 24.29 4.53
C ILE A 126 -15.42 23.79 5.61
N ALA A 127 -14.49 24.65 6.04
CA ALA A 127 -13.64 24.38 7.20
C ALA A 127 -14.52 24.16 8.43
N SER A 128 -14.46 22.95 8.98
CA SER A 128 -15.23 22.60 10.17
C SER A 128 -14.48 21.62 11.06
N PRO A 129 -14.66 21.70 12.38
CA PRO A 129 -14.14 20.71 13.32
C PRO A 129 -14.60 19.28 12.97
N ILE A 130 -15.78 19.14 12.37
CA ILE A 130 -16.36 17.87 11.94
C ILE A 130 -15.52 17.22 10.83
N LEU A 131 -15.04 17.98 9.84
CA LEU A 131 -14.17 17.45 8.78
C LEU A 131 -12.86 16.90 9.37
N SER A 132 -12.18 17.69 10.20
CA SER A 132 -10.94 17.23 10.84
C SER A 132 -11.14 15.98 11.70
N MET A 133 -12.30 15.86 12.35
CA MET A 133 -12.64 14.69 13.17
C MET A 133 -12.93 13.46 12.31
N LEU A 134 -13.63 13.61 11.18
CA LEU A 134 -13.85 12.51 10.24
C LEU A 134 -12.53 11.99 9.67
N PHE A 135 -11.62 12.89 9.29
CA PHE A 135 -10.28 12.53 8.87
C PHE A 135 -9.51 11.77 9.96
N ALA A 136 -9.53 12.26 11.20
CA ALA A 136 -8.87 11.60 12.33
C ALA A 136 -9.46 10.21 12.61
N VAL A 137 -10.79 10.04 12.56
CA VAL A 137 -11.46 8.75 12.72
C VAL A 137 -11.11 7.79 11.59
N ALA A 138 -11.02 8.26 10.35
CA ALA A 138 -10.59 7.46 9.21
C ALA A 138 -9.14 6.99 9.38
N LEU A 139 -8.24 7.87 9.82
CA LEU A 139 -6.83 7.56 10.07
C LEU A 139 -6.68 6.53 11.21
N LEU A 140 -7.42 6.69 12.31
CA LEU A 140 -7.45 5.72 13.41
C LEU A 140 -7.97 4.36 12.94
N SER A 141 -9.02 4.35 12.13
CA SER A 141 -9.61 3.13 11.58
C SER A 141 -8.63 2.39 10.65
N SER A 142 -7.90 3.13 9.80
CA SER A 142 -6.84 2.57 8.95
C SER A 142 -5.72 1.92 9.77
N GLY A 143 -5.29 2.57 10.87
CA GLY A 143 -4.28 2.02 11.78
C GLY A 143 -4.70 0.71 12.46
N GLN A 144 -6.00 0.55 12.79
CA GLN A 144 -6.52 -0.71 13.33
C GLN A 144 -6.48 -1.83 12.28
N SER A 145 -6.89 -1.54 11.04
CA SER A 145 -6.84 -2.51 9.94
C SER A 145 -5.41 -3.00 9.69
N SER A 146 -4.44 -2.09 9.60
CA SER A 146 -3.01 -2.43 9.44
C SER A 146 -2.49 -3.34 10.56
N THR A 147 -2.94 -3.12 11.80
CA THR A 147 -2.53 -3.97 12.93
C THR A 147 -3.03 -5.42 12.77
N ILE A 148 -4.29 -5.60 12.36
CA ILE A 148 -4.87 -6.93 12.17
C ILE A 148 -4.18 -7.65 11.01
N THR A 149 -4.10 -7.00 9.84
CA THR A 149 -3.45 -7.52 8.63
C THR A 149 -1.99 -7.86 8.90
N GLY A 150 -1.25 -7.00 9.62
CA GLY A 150 0.15 -7.24 9.98
C GLY A 150 0.35 -8.46 10.89
N THR A 151 -0.53 -8.65 11.89
CA THR A 151 -0.45 -9.84 12.76
C THR A 151 -0.75 -11.12 12.01
N LEU A 152 -1.80 -11.15 11.18
CA LEU A 152 -2.15 -12.35 10.40
C LEU A 152 -1.08 -12.68 9.36
N SER A 153 -0.60 -11.68 8.62
CA SER A 153 0.44 -11.88 7.61
C SER A 153 1.74 -12.37 8.23
N GLY A 154 2.15 -11.77 9.36
CA GLY A 154 3.34 -12.21 10.07
C GLY A 154 3.20 -13.65 10.60
N GLN A 155 1.99 -14.07 11.01
CA GLN A 155 1.78 -15.44 11.48
C GLN A 155 1.92 -16.42 10.32
N ILE A 156 1.32 -16.10 9.16
CA ILE A 156 1.41 -16.92 7.95
C ILE A 156 2.85 -17.08 7.50
N ILE A 157 3.61 -15.99 7.48
CA ILE A 157 5.03 -16.00 7.10
C ILE A 157 5.84 -16.80 8.12
N MET A 158 5.63 -16.60 9.42
CA MET A 158 6.38 -17.33 10.45
C MET A 158 6.08 -18.83 10.45
N GLU A 159 4.81 -19.22 10.38
CA GLU A 159 4.43 -20.63 10.32
C GLU A 159 4.87 -21.30 9.02
N GLY A 160 4.84 -20.55 7.91
CA GLY A 160 5.21 -21.05 6.59
C GLY A 160 6.71 -21.21 6.38
N PHE A 161 7.52 -20.20 6.75
CA PHE A 161 8.96 -20.17 6.45
C PHE A 161 9.85 -20.69 7.58
N ILE A 162 9.50 -20.41 8.83
CA ILE A 162 10.32 -20.79 10.00
C ILE A 162 9.63 -21.80 10.91
N HIS A 163 8.42 -22.25 10.55
CA HIS A 163 7.60 -23.21 11.29
C HIS A 163 7.38 -22.84 12.77
N LEU A 164 7.40 -21.54 13.09
CA LEU A 164 7.23 -21.03 14.44
C LEU A 164 5.76 -20.67 14.67
N ARG A 165 5.10 -21.40 15.59
CA ARG A 165 3.74 -21.10 16.03
C ARG A 165 3.79 -20.29 17.32
N MET A 166 3.22 -19.10 17.29
CA MET A 166 3.19 -18.19 18.42
C MET A 166 1.80 -17.54 18.53
N PRO A 167 1.31 -17.28 19.75
CA PRO A 167 -0.01 -16.72 19.93
C PRO A 167 -0.05 -15.27 19.41
N LEU A 168 -1.18 -14.88 18.81
CA LEU A 168 -1.37 -13.57 18.16
C LEU A 168 -1.01 -12.37 19.04
N TRP A 169 -1.29 -12.46 20.35
CA TRP A 169 -0.96 -11.39 21.30
C TRP A 169 0.55 -11.22 21.48
N ALA A 170 1.29 -12.33 21.55
CA ALA A 170 2.73 -12.31 21.74
C ALA A 170 3.42 -11.81 20.48
N GLN A 171 2.94 -12.27 19.32
CA GLN A 171 3.41 -11.76 18.04
C GLN A 171 3.20 -10.26 17.91
N ARG A 172 1.99 -9.76 18.21
CA ARG A 172 1.67 -8.33 18.15
C ARG A 172 2.58 -7.52 19.09
N LEU A 173 2.84 -8.04 20.29
CA LEU A 173 3.70 -7.38 21.26
C LEU A 173 5.14 -7.34 20.77
N ILE A 174 5.68 -8.46 20.28
CA ILE A 174 7.06 -8.56 19.78
C ILE A 174 7.27 -7.65 18.57
N THR A 175 6.39 -7.72 17.56
CA THR A 175 6.54 -6.90 16.35
C THR A 175 6.39 -5.42 16.65
N ARG A 176 5.53 -5.04 17.61
CA ARG A 176 5.37 -3.65 18.04
C ARG A 176 6.53 -3.14 18.88
N LEU A 177 7.10 -3.96 19.76
CA LEU A 177 8.30 -3.59 20.49
C LEU A 177 9.46 -3.42 19.50
N LEU A 178 9.69 -4.37 18.60
CA LEU A 178 10.73 -4.28 17.59
C LEU A 178 10.59 -3.07 16.67
N SER A 179 9.36 -2.64 16.34
CA SER A 179 9.14 -1.45 15.50
C SER A 179 9.27 -0.13 16.26
N VAL A 180 8.82 -0.08 17.52
CA VAL A 180 8.83 1.16 18.33
C VAL A 180 10.20 1.41 18.97
N THR A 181 10.95 0.37 19.34
CA THR A 181 12.28 0.49 19.96
C THR A 181 13.26 1.36 19.15
N PRO A 182 13.51 1.13 17.84
CA PRO A 182 14.45 1.96 17.09
C PRO A 182 13.97 3.42 16.97
N VAL A 183 12.66 3.64 16.87
CA VAL A 183 12.06 4.98 16.82
C VAL A 183 12.30 5.71 18.14
N LEU A 184 12.08 5.06 19.28
CA LEU A 184 12.33 5.66 20.60
C LEU A 184 13.82 5.96 20.82
N ILE A 185 14.70 5.04 20.44
CA ILE A 185 16.16 5.24 20.55
C ILE A 185 16.58 6.47 19.73
N PHE A 186 16.12 6.58 18.49
CA PHE A 186 16.43 7.74 17.63
C PHE A 186 15.83 9.04 18.18
N ALA A 187 14.59 9.01 18.67
CA ALA A 187 13.95 10.18 19.26
C ALA A 187 14.73 10.69 20.49
N ILE A 188 15.21 9.79 21.35
CA ILE A 188 16.01 10.16 22.53
C ILE A 188 17.40 10.66 22.09
N TYR A 189 18.11 9.92 21.22
CA TYR A 189 19.47 10.25 20.80
C TYR A 189 19.56 11.58 20.03
N TYR A 190 18.57 11.86 19.18
CA TYR A 190 18.52 13.09 18.38
C TYR A 190 17.62 14.19 18.99
N HIS A 191 17.26 14.08 20.27
CA HIS A 191 16.41 15.04 20.98
C HIS A 191 15.12 15.42 20.23
N GLY A 192 14.46 14.44 19.62
CA GLY A 192 13.21 14.63 18.88
C GLY A 192 13.36 15.30 17.51
N ASN A 193 14.56 15.32 16.92
CA ASN A 193 14.75 15.88 15.57
C ASN A 193 13.91 15.13 14.53
N GLU A 194 12.83 15.77 14.06
CA GLU A 194 11.86 15.20 13.14
C GLU A 194 12.48 14.73 11.82
N ALA A 195 13.47 15.46 11.29
CA ALA A 195 14.11 15.10 10.02
C ALA A 195 14.89 13.77 10.13
N LYS A 196 15.48 13.47 11.29
CA LYS A 196 16.18 12.21 11.52
C LYS A 196 15.21 11.04 11.69
N ILE A 197 14.04 11.27 12.29
CA ILE A 197 12.97 10.27 12.40
C ILE A 197 12.38 9.98 11.01
N GLU A 198 12.22 11.00 10.17
CA GLU A 198 11.75 10.84 8.80
C GLU A 198 12.74 10.05 7.92
N ASN A 199 14.05 10.26 8.12
CA ASN A 199 15.08 9.44 7.49
C ASN A 199 15.01 7.96 7.93
N LEU A 200 14.62 7.69 9.18
CA LEU A 200 14.39 6.32 9.66
C LEU A 200 13.15 5.68 9.00
N LEU A 201 12.10 6.47 8.80
CA LEU A 201 10.90 6.03 8.09
C LEU A 201 11.19 5.69 6.62
N THR A 202 11.93 6.55 5.91
CA THR A 202 12.35 6.28 4.52
C THR A 202 13.29 5.08 4.43
N ALA A 203 14.22 4.92 5.37
CA ALA A 203 15.05 3.72 5.47
C ALA A 203 14.23 2.44 5.72
N SER A 204 13.12 2.53 6.44
CA SER A 204 12.20 1.39 6.64
C SER A 204 11.50 0.99 5.33
N GLN A 205 11.24 1.93 4.43
CA GLN A 205 10.67 1.63 3.11
C GLN A 205 11.63 0.83 2.23
N VAL A 206 12.94 1.04 2.37
CA VAL A 206 13.98 0.25 1.68
C VAL A 206 13.83 -1.24 2.00
N PHE A 207 13.47 -1.60 3.23
CA PHE A 207 13.26 -2.99 3.61
C PHE A 207 12.08 -3.64 2.88
N LEU A 208 10.97 -2.90 2.74
CA LEU A 208 9.82 -3.35 1.94
C LEU A 208 10.21 -3.54 0.47
N SER A 209 11.01 -2.63 -0.08
CA SER A 209 11.52 -2.73 -1.46
C SER A 209 12.40 -3.94 -1.69
N ILE A 210 13.23 -4.32 -0.71
CA ILE A 210 14.05 -5.52 -0.76
C ILE A 210 13.20 -6.79 -0.70
N ALA A 211 12.15 -6.81 0.14
CA ALA A 211 11.30 -8.00 0.34
C ALA A 211 10.41 -8.33 -0.88
N LEU A 212 10.03 -7.32 -1.66
CA LEU A 212 9.05 -7.45 -2.74
C LEU A 212 9.44 -8.44 -3.87
N PRO A 213 10.66 -8.38 -4.43
CA PRO A 213 11.12 -9.37 -5.41
C PRO A 213 11.01 -10.82 -4.91
N PHE A 214 11.34 -11.06 -3.64
CA PHE A 214 11.28 -12.40 -3.04
C PHE A 214 9.85 -12.92 -2.85
N ALA A 215 8.85 -12.04 -2.85
CA ALA A 215 7.45 -12.46 -2.81
C ALA A 215 6.87 -12.64 -4.22
N ILE A 216 7.07 -11.67 -5.11
CA ILE A 216 6.41 -11.64 -6.43
C ILE A 216 7.04 -12.64 -7.40
N ILE A 217 8.37 -12.79 -7.42
CA ILE A 217 9.03 -13.69 -8.38
C ILE A 217 8.59 -15.15 -8.14
N PRO A 218 8.65 -15.70 -6.91
CA PRO A 218 8.14 -17.04 -6.65
C PRO A 218 6.64 -17.18 -6.94
N LEU A 219 5.83 -16.14 -6.67
CA LEU A 219 4.41 -16.16 -6.99
C LEU A 219 4.17 -16.37 -8.48
N VAL A 220 4.86 -15.61 -9.34
CA VAL A 220 4.73 -15.76 -10.80
C VAL A 220 5.26 -17.11 -11.28
N LEU A 221 6.36 -17.60 -10.71
CA LEU A 221 6.91 -18.92 -11.02
C LEU A 221 5.94 -20.05 -10.65
N PHE A 222 5.41 -20.05 -9.43
CA PHE A 222 4.50 -21.09 -8.94
C PHE A 222 3.15 -21.08 -9.66
N THR A 223 2.59 -19.89 -9.91
CA THR A 223 1.33 -19.76 -10.66
C THR A 223 1.46 -20.08 -12.16
N SER A 224 2.69 -20.06 -12.69
CA SER A 224 2.99 -20.43 -14.07
C SER A 224 3.47 -21.88 -14.23
N ASN A 225 3.69 -22.63 -13.14
CA ASN A 225 4.13 -24.01 -13.19
C ASN A 225 2.93 -24.97 -13.35
N LYS A 226 2.92 -25.76 -14.42
CA LYS A 226 1.86 -26.76 -14.70
C LYS A 226 1.86 -27.92 -13.70
N GLU A 227 2.99 -28.28 -13.11
CA GLU A 227 3.07 -29.34 -12.10
C GLU A 227 2.36 -28.93 -10.81
N LEU A 228 2.46 -27.66 -10.43
CA LEU A 228 1.83 -27.13 -9.21
C LEU A 228 0.35 -26.75 -9.43
N MET A 229 0.04 -26.11 -10.55
CA MET A 229 -1.31 -25.55 -10.80
C MET A 229 -2.22 -26.45 -11.66
N GLY A 230 -1.66 -27.48 -12.31
CA GLY A 230 -2.39 -28.34 -13.23
C GLY A 230 -3.09 -27.53 -14.33
N GLU A 231 -4.40 -27.75 -14.46
CA GLU A 231 -5.24 -27.09 -15.47
C GLU A 231 -5.59 -25.63 -15.15
N PHE A 232 -5.30 -25.16 -13.92
CA PHE A 232 -5.56 -23.79 -13.47
C PHE A 232 -4.33 -22.87 -13.61
N VAL A 233 -3.31 -23.32 -14.37
CA VAL A 233 -2.13 -22.51 -14.68
C VAL A 233 -2.50 -21.20 -15.37
N ASN A 234 -1.70 -20.16 -15.13
CA ASN A 234 -1.89 -18.86 -15.79
C ASN A 234 -2.01 -19.00 -17.31
N LYS A 235 -3.02 -18.33 -17.88
CA LYS A 235 -3.13 -18.15 -19.33
C LYS A 235 -1.89 -17.40 -19.85
N PRO A 236 -1.47 -17.61 -21.11
CA PRO A 236 -0.27 -16.97 -21.66
C PRO A 236 -0.28 -15.45 -21.49
N TRP A 237 -1.41 -14.79 -21.71
CA TRP A 237 -1.53 -13.34 -21.55
C TRP A 237 -1.33 -12.88 -20.09
N VAL A 238 -1.87 -13.62 -19.12
CA VAL A 238 -1.69 -13.33 -17.67
C VAL A 238 -0.23 -13.53 -17.29
N LYS A 239 0.41 -14.60 -17.79
CA LYS A 239 1.83 -14.87 -17.56
C LYS A 239 2.70 -13.73 -18.08
N TYR A 240 2.49 -13.27 -19.31
CA TYR A 240 3.25 -12.15 -19.86
C TYR A 240 3.00 -10.86 -19.09
N ALA A 241 1.74 -10.52 -18.79
CA ALA A 241 1.39 -9.33 -18.00
C ALA A 241 2.02 -9.37 -16.60
N ALA A 242 1.99 -10.53 -15.93
CA ALA A 242 2.58 -10.72 -14.61
C ALA A 242 4.10 -10.56 -14.64
N TRP A 243 4.79 -11.11 -15.64
CA TRP A 243 6.24 -10.92 -15.80
C TRP A 243 6.62 -9.48 -16.12
N VAL A 244 5.85 -8.79 -16.97
CA VAL A 244 6.05 -7.36 -17.23
C VAL A 244 5.88 -6.55 -15.95
N ALA A 245 4.78 -6.75 -15.22
CA ALA A 245 4.53 -6.06 -13.96
C ALA A 245 5.63 -6.36 -12.92
N THR A 246 6.05 -7.62 -12.80
CA THR A 246 7.15 -8.02 -11.90
C THR A 246 8.45 -7.35 -12.27
N THR A 247 8.82 -7.35 -13.56
CA THR A 247 10.06 -6.73 -14.04
C THR A 247 10.05 -5.23 -13.76
N VAL A 248 8.94 -4.56 -14.08
CA VAL A 248 8.75 -3.14 -13.78
C VAL A 248 8.91 -2.92 -12.28
N LEU A 249 8.16 -3.60 -11.42
CA LEU A 249 8.26 -3.42 -9.97
C LEU A 249 9.67 -3.68 -9.41
N VAL A 250 10.36 -4.72 -9.88
CA VAL A 250 11.73 -5.03 -9.43
C VAL A 250 12.70 -3.93 -9.84
N VAL A 251 12.69 -3.51 -11.12
CA VAL A 251 13.55 -2.42 -11.61
C VAL A 251 13.29 -1.13 -10.83
N LEU A 252 12.02 -0.83 -10.56
CA LEU A 252 11.63 0.36 -9.82
C LEU A 252 12.07 0.32 -8.35
N ASN A 253 11.94 -0.82 -7.69
CA ASN A 253 12.42 -0.98 -6.31
C ASN A 253 13.95 -0.86 -6.25
N VAL A 254 14.67 -1.43 -7.21
CA VAL A 254 16.14 -1.26 -7.30
C VAL A 254 16.51 0.21 -7.51
N TYR A 255 15.82 0.92 -8.39
CA TYR A 255 16.02 2.36 -8.59
C TYR A 255 15.79 3.16 -7.31
N LEU A 256 14.69 2.89 -6.59
CA LEU A 256 14.35 3.56 -5.32
C LEU A 256 15.40 3.30 -4.23
N ILE A 257 15.90 2.06 -4.13
CA ILE A 257 16.99 1.69 -3.21
C ILE A 257 18.25 2.49 -3.54
N LEU A 258 18.67 2.51 -4.80
CA LEU A 258 19.88 3.23 -5.23
C LEU A 258 19.79 4.73 -4.94
N GLN A 259 18.63 5.33 -5.19
CA GLN A 259 18.37 6.74 -4.88
C GLN A 259 18.40 7.00 -3.36
N THR A 260 17.77 6.12 -2.56
CA THR A 260 17.73 6.29 -1.09
C THR A 260 19.10 6.10 -0.46
N MET A 261 19.96 5.27 -1.05
CA MET A 261 21.36 5.09 -0.66
C MET A 261 22.30 6.20 -1.17
N GLY A 262 21.78 7.18 -1.93
CA GLY A 262 22.55 8.32 -2.41
C GLY A 262 23.46 8.03 -3.61
N PHE A 263 23.22 6.96 -4.37
CA PHE A 263 23.94 6.67 -5.60
C PHE A 263 23.47 7.55 -6.79
N PHE A 264 22.29 8.16 -6.69
CA PHE A 264 21.66 9.02 -7.72
C PHE A 264 20.81 10.14 -7.13
#